data_AF-A0ABD1N6U6-F1
#
_entry.id   AF-A0ABD1N6U6-F1
#
_cell.length_a   1.000
_cell.length_b   1.000
_cell.length_c   1.000
_cell.angle_alpha   90.00
_cell.angle_beta   90.00
_cell.angle_gamma   90.00
#
_symmetry.space_group_name_H-M   'P 1'
#
loop_
_entity.id
_entity.type
_entity.pdbx_description
1 polymer ?
#
loop_
_entity_poly.entity_id
_entity_poly.type
_entity_poly.pdbx_seq_one_letter_code
_entity_poly.pdbx_strand_id
1 'polypeptide(L)'
;MVPKVKLNALVAQQTTFQHQLLYILLQFKMEAEDESRIEKFLEDYKRMKPTRFTYTNIKRITNGFSESLGEGAHGVVFKGMLS
;
A
#
# COMPACT_ATOMS: atom_id res chain seq x y z
N MET A 1 -52.31 -23.74 21.24
CA MET A 1 -51.38 -24.32 20.24
C MET A 1 -51.03 -23.25 19.22
N VAL A 2 -49.76 -22.86 19.10
CA VAL A 2 -49.32 -21.93 18.03
C VAL A 2 -49.26 -22.70 16.71
N PRO A 3 -49.83 -22.19 15.61
CA PRO A 3 -49.77 -22.85 14.31
C PRO A 3 -48.31 -22.99 13.84
N LYS A 4 -47.91 -24.20 13.41
CA LYS A 4 -46.54 -24.50 12.92
C LYS A 4 -46.04 -23.52 11.86
N VAL A 5 -46.95 -22.96 11.06
CA VAL A 5 -46.65 -21.95 10.01
C VAL A 5 -46.06 -20.66 10.60
N LYS A 6 -46.53 -20.20 11.76
CA LYS A 6 -46.03 -18.95 12.39
C LYS A 6 -44.62 -19.13 12.97
N LEU A 7 -44.30 -20.33 13.45
CA LEU A 7 -42.99 -20.64 14.00
C LEU A 7 -41.91 -20.63 12.91
N ASN A 8 -42.19 -21.22 11.74
CA ASN A 8 -41.25 -21.25 10.62
C ASN A 8 -40.94 -19.85 10.07
N ALA A 9 -41.94 -18.97 10.01
CA ALA A 9 -41.75 -17.59 9.57
C ALA A 9 -40.84 -16.78 10.52
N LEU A 10 -41.00 -16.97 11.84
CA LEU A 10 -40.16 -16.32 12.84
C LEU A 10 -38.71 -16.81 12.78
N VAL A 11 -38.51 -18.12 12.64
CA VAL A 11 -37.17 -18.71 12.49
C VAL A 11 -36.50 -18.21 11.21
N ALA A 12 -37.22 -18.18 10.09
CA ALA A 12 -36.71 -17.61 8.85
C ALA A 12 -36.28 -16.14 9.02
N GLN A 13 -37.14 -15.30 9.61
CA GLN A 13 -36.83 -13.89 9.87
C GLN A 13 -35.58 -13.72 10.75
N GLN A 14 -35.46 -14.52 11.82
CA GLN A 14 -34.27 -14.50 12.67
C GLN A 14 -33.01 -14.90 11.90
N THR A 15 -33.06 -15.97 11.11
CA THR A 15 -31.89 -16.41 10.33
C THR A 15 -31.48 -15.40 9.27
N THR A 16 -32.42 -14.73 8.60
CA THR A 16 -32.13 -13.66 7.64
C THR A 16 -31.46 -12.49 8.33
N PHE A 17 -31.94 -12.09 9.52
CA PHE A 17 -31.32 -11.04 10.31
C PHE A 17 -29.88 -11.39 10.71
N GLN A 18 -29.64 -12.63 11.16
CA GLN A 18 -28.30 -13.09 11.51
C GLN A 18 -27.35 -13.12 10.29
N HIS A 19 -27.83 -13.55 9.12
CA HIS A 19 -27.03 -13.52 7.89
C HIS A 19 -26.70 -12.09 7.44
N GLN A 20 -27.66 -11.16 7.54
CA GLN A 20 -27.42 -9.75 7.23
C GLN A 20 -26.40 -9.13 8.19
N LEU A 21 -26.49 -9.43 9.49
CA LEU A 21 -25.53 -8.95 10.47
C LEU A 21 -24.12 -9.49 10.20
N LEU A 22 -23.99 -10.79 9.89
CA LEU A 22 -22.71 -11.40 9.51
C LEU A 22 -22.11 -10.73 8.26
N TYR A 23 -22.92 -10.48 7.23
CA TYR A 23 -22.47 -9.83 6.01
C TYR A 23 -21.90 -8.43 6.30
N ILE A 24 -22.58 -7.64 7.11
CA ILE A 24 -22.13 -6.30 7.51
C ILE A 24 -20.79 -6.38 8.27
N LEU A 25 -20.66 -7.30 9.22
CA LEU A 25 -19.41 -7.47 9.98
C LEU A 25 -18.24 -7.91 9.07
N LEU A 26 -18.50 -8.74 8.06
CA LEU A 26 -17.48 -9.14 7.09
C LEU A 26 -17.04 -7.98 6.20
N GLN A 27 -17.97 -7.14 5.75
CA GLN A 27 -17.63 -5.93 4.98
C GLN A 27 -16.72 -5.01 5.79
N PHE A 28 -17.08 -4.71 7.04
CA PHE A 28 -16.24 -3.88 7.92
C PHE A 28 -14.84 -4.46 8.15
N LYS A 29 -14.73 -5.80 8.31
CA LYS A 29 -13.42 -6.45 8.45
C LYS A 29 -12.59 -6.33 7.18
N MET A 30 -13.18 -6.56 6.02
CA MET A 30 -12.49 -6.46 4.74
C MET A 30 -12.01 -5.03 4.48
N GLU A 31 -12.84 -4.02 4.73
CA GLU A 31 -12.47 -2.61 4.57
C GLU A 31 -11.28 -2.23 5.47
N ALA A 32 -11.30 -2.65 6.74
CA ALA A 32 -10.21 -2.41 7.67
C ALA A 32 -8.91 -3.11 7.25
N GLU A 33 -9.01 -4.34 6.73
CA GLU A 33 -7.86 -5.06 6.19
C GLU A 33 -7.29 -4.36 4.95
N ASP A 34 -8.12 -3.88 4.04
CA ASP A 34 -7.68 -3.18 2.83
C ASP A 34 -7.00 -1.85 3.17
N GLU A 35 -7.54 -1.07 4.12
CA GLU A 35 -6.90 0.15 4.61
C GLU A 35 -5.50 -0.14 5.18
N SER A 36 -5.38 -1.18 6.03
CA SER A 36 -4.09 -1.59 6.61
C SER A 36 -3.07 -2.03 5.55
N ARG A 37 -3.52 -2.70 4.49
CA ARG A 37 -2.66 -3.15 3.38
C ARG A 37 -2.14 -1.97 2.57
N ILE A 38 -2.99 -0.98 2.30
CA ILE A 38 -2.60 0.23 1.57
C ILE A 38 -1.62 1.04 2.40
N GLU A 39 -1.88 1.23 3.69
CA GLU A 39 -0.99 1.98 4.58
C GLU A 39 0.41 1.35 4.64
N LYS A 40 0.48 0.03 4.87
CA LYS A 40 1.74 -0.71 4.88
C LYS A 40 2.50 -0.58 3.56
N PHE A 41 1.80 -0.68 2.42
CA PHE A 41 2.42 -0.49 1.10
C PHE A 41 3.01 0.92 0.95
N LEU A 42 2.29 1.95 1.38
CA LEU A 42 2.78 3.34 1.30
C LEU A 42 3.99 3.57 2.22
N GLU A 43 4.01 2.96 3.40
CA GLU A 43 5.18 3.00 4.29
C GLU A 43 6.39 2.31 3.67
N ASP A 44 6.22 1.11 3.15
CA ASP A 44 7.30 0.36 2.48
C ASP A 44 7.81 1.13 1.25
N TYR A 45 6.90 1.71 0.46
CA TYR A 45 7.28 2.55 -0.68
C TYR A 45 8.08 3.77 -0.24
N LYS A 46 7.68 4.47 0.83
CA LYS A 46 8.44 5.61 1.39
C LYS A 46 9.83 5.18 1.84
N ARG A 47 9.98 4.00 2.45
CA ARG A 47 11.27 3.45 2.90
C ARG A 47 12.17 3.02 1.75
N MET A 48 11.60 2.47 0.68
CA MET A 48 12.35 1.95 -0.47
C MET A 48 12.65 2.99 -1.55
N LYS A 49 12.01 4.16 -1.51
CA LYS A 49 12.20 5.19 -2.53
C LYS A 49 13.64 5.72 -2.50
N PRO A 50 14.41 5.62 -3.60
CA PRO A 50 15.75 6.19 -3.66
C PRO A 50 15.71 7.70 -3.43
N THR A 51 16.73 8.22 -2.74
CA THR A 51 16.92 9.66 -2.56
C THR A 51 16.99 10.37 -3.92
N ARG A 52 16.10 11.34 -4.14
CA ARG A 52 16.10 12.14 -5.36
C ARG A 52 17.05 13.34 -5.20
N PHE A 53 18.12 13.35 -5.99
CA PHE A 53 19.02 14.49 -6.07
C PHE A 53 18.60 15.44 -7.19
N THR A 54 18.66 16.75 -6.92
CA THR A 54 18.55 17.77 -7.97
C THR A 54 19.84 17.80 -8.79
N TYR A 55 19.80 18.42 -9.97
CA TYR A 55 21.03 18.62 -10.76
C TYR A 55 22.12 19.35 -9.97
N THR A 56 21.75 20.39 -9.20
CA THR A 56 22.68 21.11 -8.33
C THR A 56 23.31 20.20 -7.29
N ASN A 57 22.54 19.28 -6.69
CA ASN A 57 23.09 18.28 -5.76
C ASN A 57 24.07 17.35 -6.47
N ILE A 58 23.69 16.79 -7.63
CA ILE A 58 24.57 15.90 -8.40
C ILE A 58 25.86 16.60 -8.81
N LYS A 59 25.78 17.85 -9.29
CA LYS A 59 26.94 18.66 -9.65
C LYS A 59 27.87 18.87 -8.46
N ARG A 60 27.32 19.12 -7.26
CA ARG A 60 28.13 19.24 -6.03
C ARG A 60 28.75 17.91 -5.62
N ILE A 61 27.98 16.82 -5.61
CA ILE A 61 28.44 15.46 -5.25
C ILE A 61 29.61 15.01 -6.13
N THR A 62 29.56 15.35 -7.42
CA THR A 62 30.58 14.99 -8.42
C THR A 62 31.69 16.04 -8.57
N ASN A 63 31.74 17.05 -7.69
CA ASN A 63 32.68 18.17 -7.79
C ASN A 63 32.72 18.82 -9.19
N GLY A 64 31.54 19.04 -9.78
CA GLY A 64 31.40 19.58 -11.12
C GLY A 64 31.71 18.59 -12.24
N PHE A 65 31.54 17.28 -12.00
CA PHE A 65 31.90 16.21 -12.93
C PHE A 65 33.41 16.15 -13.24
N SER A 66 34.25 16.42 -12.22
CA SER A 66 35.69 16.62 -12.42
C SER A 66 36.50 15.34 -12.67
N GLU A 67 36.02 14.18 -12.20
CA GLU A 67 36.74 12.90 -12.29
C GLU A 67 35.87 11.86 -13.03
N SER A 68 36.21 11.59 -14.30
CA SER A 68 35.58 10.52 -15.09
C SER A 68 36.24 9.18 -14.77
N LEU A 69 35.40 8.16 -14.56
CA LEU A 69 35.81 6.79 -14.29
C LEU A 69 35.70 5.89 -15.53
N GLY A 70 35.03 6.36 -16.59
CA GLY A 70 34.86 5.62 -17.84
C GLY A 70 33.66 6.08 -18.66
N GLU A 71 33.64 5.67 -19.93
CA GLU A 71 32.59 6.00 -20.89
C GLU A 71 32.17 4.75 -21.66
N GLY A 72 30.87 4.64 -21.95
CA GLY A 72 30.31 3.57 -22.78
C GLY A 72 29.08 4.04 -23.53
N ALA A 73 28.42 3.12 -24.25
CA ALA A 73 27.29 3.45 -25.12
C ALA A 73 26.10 4.14 -24.42
N HIS A 74 25.98 4.01 -23.09
CA HIS A 74 24.90 4.60 -22.30
C HIS A 74 25.29 5.89 -21.56
N GLY A 75 26.54 6.36 -21.70
CA GLY A 75 27.02 7.61 -21.10
C GLY A 75 28.37 7.50 -20.39
N VAL A 76 28.67 8.52 -19.59
CA VAL A 76 29.93 8.70 -18.85
C VAL A 76 29.68 8.52 -17.35
N VAL A 77 30.58 7.82 -16.68
CA VAL A 77 30.54 7.61 -15.23
C VAL A 77 31.49 8.60 -14.55
N PHE A 78 30.99 9.35 -13.58
CA PHE A 78 31.78 10.27 -12.76
C PHE A 78 31.80 9.80 -11.32
N LYS A 79 32.93 10.01 -10.65
CA LYS A 79 33.06 9.77 -9.21
C LYS A 79 32.27 10.83 -8.44
N GLY A 80 31.64 10.42 -7.35
CA GLY A 80 30.95 11.34 -6.45
C GLY A 80 31.12 10.95 -5.00
N MET A 81 31.03 11.93 -4.10
CA MET A 81 31.09 11.74 -2.65
C MET A 81 29.87 12.37 -2.00
N LEU A 82 29.11 11.56 -1.27
CA LEU A 82 28.02 12.02 -0.40
C LEU A 82 28.61 12.33 0.97
N SER A 83 28.58 13.61 1.36
CA SER A 83 29.00 14.10 2.67
C SER A 83 27.83 14.76 3.38
#